data_AF-A0A7W0KLI3-F1
#
_entry.id   AF-A0A7W0KLI3-F1
#
_cell.length_a   1.000
_cell.length_b   1.000
_cell.length_c   1.000
_cell.angle_alpha   90.00
_cell.angle_beta   90.00
_cell.angle_gamma   90.00
#
_symmetry.space_group_name_H-M   'P 1'
#
loop_
_entity.id
_entity.type
_entity.pdbx_description
1 polymer ?
#
loop_
_entity_poly.entity_id
_entity_poly.type
_entity_poly.pdbx_seq_one_letter_code
_entity_poly.pdbx_strand_id
1 'polypeptide(L)'
;MAEPPLTSRADKSVSQLGKMVKRAERKVSKRLSQANTSGDFEELHSARKAAKRARYAAELVEPVTGGKSSRKLANRYQGLQDLMGEHQDSLVSAELLRRLGAKAGTTRGENGFSFGILYEREQQRALAVREQAHREAAGTADRRGQGSRRGHHRVRHGRIRHHRVVGREPEFQAGGLGGRREATALLGCRSGRRRLRGRAGRRIEYFQPPKAQ
;
A
#
# COMPACT_ATOMS: atom_id res chain seq x y z
N MET A 1 -18.82 -23.37 -34.46
CA MET A 1 -19.03 -23.47 -33.00
C MET A 1 -20.18 -22.57 -32.62
N ALA A 2 -21.15 -23.04 -31.83
CA ALA A 2 -22.27 -22.21 -31.39
C ALA A 2 -21.78 -21.20 -30.34
N GLU A 3 -22.23 -19.96 -30.46
CA GLU A 3 -21.88 -18.91 -29.51
C GLU A 3 -22.58 -19.19 -28.16
N PRO A 4 -21.85 -19.21 -27.03
CA PRO A 4 -22.43 -19.61 -25.75
C PRO A 4 -23.45 -18.58 -25.26
N PRO A 5 -24.59 -19.00 -24.68
CA PRO A 5 -25.62 -18.06 -24.22
C PRO A 5 -25.10 -17.25 -23.03
N LEU A 6 -24.92 -15.95 -23.25
CA LEU A 6 -24.49 -15.02 -22.21
C LEU A 6 -25.69 -14.49 -21.42
N THR A 7 -25.48 -14.27 -20.12
CA THR A 7 -26.46 -13.57 -19.28
C THR A 7 -26.32 -12.06 -19.42
N SER A 8 -27.35 -11.27 -19.07
CA SER A 8 -27.31 -9.79 -19.04
C SER A 8 -26.19 -9.20 -18.16
N ARG A 9 -25.52 -10.01 -17.33
CA ARG A 9 -24.35 -9.61 -16.55
C ARG A 9 -23.07 -9.51 -17.40
N ALA A 10 -23.06 -10.10 -18.60
CA ALA A 10 -21.95 -10.02 -19.54
C ALA A 10 -21.80 -8.60 -20.11
N ASP A 11 -22.90 -7.85 -20.24
CA ASP A 11 -22.93 -6.49 -20.81
C ASP A 11 -22.50 -5.39 -19.84
N LYS A 12 -21.88 -5.76 -18.70
CA LYS A 12 -21.43 -4.78 -17.72
C LYS A 12 -20.39 -3.85 -18.33
N SER A 13 -20.59 -2.55 -18.11
CA SER A 13 -19.64 -1.54 -18.55
C SER A 13 -18.27 -1.69 -17.86
N VAL A 14 -17.21 -1.26 -18.54
CA VAL A 14 -15.84 -1.20 -18.00
C VAL A 14 -15.78 -0.45 -16.65
N SER A 15 -16.64 0.57 -16.49
CA SER A 15 -16.79 1.31 -15.23
C SER A 15 -17.26 0.42 -14.06
N GLN A 16 -18.23 -0.47 -14.31
CA GLN A 16 -18.71 -1.41 -13.29
C GLN A 16 -17.63 -2.45 -12.93
N LEU A 17 -16.85 -2.93 -13.90
CA LEU A 17 -15.71 -3.81 -13.65
C LEU A 17 -14.66 -3.12 -12.76
N GLY A 18 -14.33 -1.86 -13.04
CA GLY A 18 -13.44 -1.06 -12.20
C GLY A 18 -13.95 -0.90 -10.76
N LYS A 19 -15.27 -0.77 -10.55
CA LYS A 19 -15.87 -0.75 -9.21
C LYS A 19 -15.72 -2.09 -8.48
N MET A 20 -15.84 -3.22 -9.20
CA MET A 20 -15.67 -4.56 -8.63
C MET A 20 -14.22 -4.79 -8.17
N VAL A 21 -13.24 -4.40 -8.98
CA VAL A 21 -11.81 -4.44 -8.60
C VAL A 21 -11.57 -3.61 -7.35
N LYS A 22 -11.99 -2.34 -7.33
CA LYS A 22 -11.83 -1.47 -6.14
C LYS A 22 -12.48 -2.06 -4.88
N ARG A 23 -13.62 -2.74 -5.02
CA ARG A 23 -14.29 -3.42 -3.90
C ARG A 23 -13.44 -4.60 -3.39
N ALA A 24 -12.83 -5.36 -4.28
CA ALA A 24 -11.90 -6.42 -3.90
C ALA A 24 -10.68 -5.85 -3.16
N GLU A 25 -10.07 -4.77 -3.66
CA GLU A 25 -8.92 -4.11 -3.01
C GLU A 25 -9.25 -3.62 -1.59
N ARG A 26 -10.43 -3.00 -1.41
CA ARG A 26 -10.91 -2.57 -0.09
C ARG A 26 -11.07 -3.75 0.86
N LYS A 27 -11.56 -4.89 0.37
CA LYS A 27 -11.73 -6.10 1.16
C LYS A 27 -10.38 -6.65 1.63
N VAL A 28 -9.35 -6.65 0.77
CA VAL A 28 -7.97 -7.01 1.16
C VAL A 28 -7.47 -6.10 2.27
N SER A 29 -7.60 -4.79 2.08
CA SER A 29 -7.12 -3.80 3.06
C SER A 29 -7.77 -3.99 4.42
N LYS A 30 -9.09 -4.22 4.44
CA LYS A 30 -9.84 -4.45 5.69
C LYS A 30 -9.35 -5.72 6.38
N ARG A 31 -9.23 -6.83 5.64
CA ARG A 31 -8.84 -8.13 6.21
C ARG A 31 -7.41 -8.15 6.70
N LEU A 32 -6.48 -7.53 5.97
CA LEU A 32 -5.10 -7.37 6.44
C LEU A 32 -5.05 -6.55 7.74
N SER A 33 -5.82 -5.47 7.84
CA SER A 33 -5.88 -4.66 9.07
C SER A 33 -6.39 -5.48 10.26
N GLN A 34 -7.42 -6.30 10.04
CA GLN A 34 -7.98 -7.20 11.06
C GLN A 34 -6.99 -8.30 11.47
N ALA A 35 -6.36 -8.97 10.50
CA ALA A 35 -5.33 -9.98 10.74
C ALA A 35 -4.13 -9.40 11.51
N ASN A 36 -3.73 -8.19 11.16
CA ASN A 36 -2.63 -7.50 11.83
C ASN A 36 -2.93 -7.13 13.28
N THR A 37 -4.19 -6.87 13.60
CA THR A 37 -4.62 -6.48 14.94
C THR A 37 -4.83 -7.70 15.84
N SER A 38 -5.42 -8.77 15.28
CA SER A 38 -5.71 -10.00 16.02
C SER A 38 -4.50 -10.92 16.16
N GLY A 39 -3.62 -10.99 15.14
CA GLY A 39 -2.59 -12.03 15.04
C GLY A 39 -3.18 -13.42 14.79
N ASP A 40 -4.48 -13.52 14.52
CA ASP A 40 -5.19 -14.79 14.38
C ASP A 40 -4.95 -15.42 13.00
N PHE A 41 -4.72 -16.73 13.01
CA PHE A 41 -4.52 -17.53 11.80
C PHE A 41 -5.72 -17.46 10.86
N GLU A 42 -6.95 -17.47 11.38
CA GLU A 42 -8.16 -17.41 10.56
C GLU A 42 -8.34 -16.05 9.85
N GLU A 43 -7.96 -14.96 10.51
CA GLU A 43 -7.97 -13.63 9.89
C GLU A 43 -6.87 -13.49 8.83
N LEU A 44 -5.67 -14.04 9.07
CA LEU A 44 -4.62 -14.13 8.05
C LEU A 44 -5.09 -14.96 6.84
N HIS A 45 -5.72 -16.11 7.08
CA HIS A 45 -6.25 -16.95 6.03
C HIS A 45 -7.36 -16.24 5.21
N SER A 46 -8.23 -15.51 5.89
CA SER A 46 -9.26 -14.68 5.27
C SER A 46 -8.67 -13.54 4.43
N ALA A 47 -7.58 -12.90 4.91
CA ALA A 47 -6.84 -11.90 4.15
C ALA A 47 -6.21 -12.50 2.88
N ARG A 48 -5.64 -13.71 2.97
CA ARG A 48 -5.05 -14.43 1.81
C ARG A 48 -6.11 -14.74 0.74
N LYS A 49 -7.27 -15.26 1.15
CA LYS A 49 -8.42 -15.47 0.26
C LYS A 49 -8.86 -14.17 -0.43
N ALA A 50 -8.87 -13.05 0.29
CA ALA A 50 -9.22 -11.76 -0.28
C ALA A 50 -8.16 -11.29 -1.30
N ALA A 51 -6.87 -11.44 -1.00
CA ALA A 51 -5.77 -11.05 -1.89
C ALA A 51 -5.83 -11.82 -3.21
N LYS A 52 -6.02 -13.14 -3.16
CA LYS A 52 -6.22 -14.00 -4.35
C LYS A 52 -7.39 -13.53 -5.21
N ARG A 53 -8.53 -13.19 -4.59
CA ARG A 53 -9.69 -12.65 -5.31
C ARG A 53 -9.41 -11.29 -5.95
N ALA A 54 -8.64 -10.43 -5.30
CA ALA A 54 -8.27 -9.14 -5.86
C ALA A 54 -7.28 -9.27 -7.03
N ARG A 55 -6.33 -10.21 -6.94
CA ARG A 55 -5.43 -10.57 -8.04
C ARG A 55 -6.20 -11.02 -9.27
N TYR A 56 -7.08 -12.01 -9.12
CA TYR A 56 -7.92 -12.50 -10.23
C TYR A 56 -8.86 -11.44 -10.78
N ALA A 57 -9.45 -10.59 -9.93
CA ALA A 57 -10.25 -9.48 -10.43
C ALA A 57 -9.44 -8.51 -11.29
N ALA A 58 -8.17 -8.27 -10.94
CA ALA A 58 -7.27 -7.44 -11.72
C ALA A 58 -6.86 -8.11 -13.06
N GLU A 59 -6.51 -9.39 -13.04
CA GLU A 59 -6.19 -10.18 -14.23
C GLU A 59 -7.37 -10.23 -15.21
N LEU A 60 -8.59 -10.46 -14.72
CA LEU A 60 -9.80 -10.56 -15.55
C LEU A 60 -10.14 -9.27 -16.30
N VAL A 61 -9.85 -8.11 -15.71
CA VAL A 61 -10.13 -6.81 -16.35
C VAL A 61 -8.97 -6.31 -17.20
N GLU A 62 -7.81 -6.97 -17.16
CA GLU A 62 -6.60 -6.57 -17.88
C GLU A 62 -6.87 -6.34 -19.39
N PRO A 63 -7.53 -7.26 -20.12
CA PRO A 63 -7.74 -7.13 -21.57
C PRO A 63 -8.63 -5.93 -21.94
N VAL A 64 -9.56 -5.56 -21.05
CA VAL A 64 -10.60 -4.56 -21.33
C VAL A 64 -10.19 -3.14 -20.89
N THR A 65 -9.13 -3.01 -20.08
CA THR A 65 -8.73 -1.74 -19.46
C THR A 65 -7.40 -1.16 -19.96
N GLY A 66 -6.80 -1.76 -21.01
CA GLY A 66 -5.48 -1.33 -21.53
C GLY A 66 -4.29 -1.84 -20.68
N GLY A 67 -4.52 -2.83 -19.83
CA GLY A 67 -3.52 -3.75 -19.26
C GLY A 67 -2.59 -3.22 -18.17
N LYS A 68 -1.91 -2.09 -18.37
CA LYS A 68 -0.77 -1.68 -17.54
C LYS A 68 -1.10 -1.49 -16.05
N SER A 69 -2.22 -0.84 -15.75
CA SER A 69 -2.66 -0.59 -14.36
C SER A 69 -3.08 -1.89 -13.67
N SER A 70 -3.86 -2.71 -14.37
CA SER A 70 -4.38 -3.99 -13.89
C SER A 70 -3.26 -5.00 -13.64
N ARG A 71 -2.28 -5.09 -14.53
CA ARG A 71 -1.07 -5.92 -14.34
C ARG A 71 -0.25 -5.50 -13.13
N LYS A 72 -0.04 -4.19 -12.93
CA LYS A 72 0.63 -3.67 -11.72
C LYS A 72 -0.13 -4.00 -10.44
N LEU A 73 -1.46 -4.04 -10.50
CA LEU A 73 -2.29 -4.41 -9.36
C LEU A 73 -2.23 -5.91 -9.08
N ALA A 74 -2.28 -6.75 -10.12
CA ALA A 74 -2.13 -8.19 -10.00
C ALA A 74 -0.76 -8.56 -9.39
N ASN A 75 0.34 -8.01 -9.94
CA ASN A 75 1.69 -8.25 -9.42
C ASN A 75 1.86 -7.82 -7.95
N ARG A 76 1.15 -6.76 -7.54
CA ARG A 76 1.16 -6.33 -6.14
C ARG A 76 0.50 -7.35 -5.21
N TYR A 77 -0.65 -7.89 -5.63
CA TYR A 77 -1.33 -8.92 -4.84
C TYR A 77 -0.61 -10.26 -4.88
N GLN A 78 0.15 -10.52 -5.94
CA GLN A 78 1.12 -11.62 -5.98
C GLN A 78 2.18 -11.45 -4.88
N GLY A 79 2.90 -10.31 -4.85
CA GLY A 79 3.93 -10.08 -3.84
C GLY A 79 3.39 -10.12 -2.41
N LEU A 80 2.21 -9.55 -2.16
CA LEU A 80 1.54 -9.68 -0.86
C LEU A 80 1.24 -11.14 -0.51
N GLN A 81 0.79 -11.95 -1.47
CA GLN A 81 0.51 -13.36 -1.25
C GLN A 81 1.79 -14.13 -0.92
N ASP A 82 2.89 -13.84 -1.60
CA ASP A 82 4.19 -14.48 -1.38
C ASP A 82 4.69 -14.20 0.05
N LEU A 83 4.64 -12.93 0.48
CA LEU A 83 4.99 -12.56 1.87
C LEU A 83 4.10 -13.26 2.91
N MET A 84 2.80 -13.38 2.66
CA MET A 84 1.92 -14.10 3.58
C MET A 84 2.24 -15.59 3.64
N GLY A 85 2.66 -16.19 2.52
CA GLY A 85 3.14 -17.55 2.44
C GLY A 85 4.40 -17.76 3.27
N GLU A 86 5.42 -16.93 3.04
CA GLU A 86 6.69 -16.98 3.78
C GLU A 86 6.49 -16.86 5.30
N HIS A 87 5.58 -15.99 5.74
CA HIS A 87 5.26 -15.84 7.17
C HIS A 87 4.65 -17.12 7.74
N GLN A 88 3.68 -17.73 7.03
CA GLN A 88 3.05 -18.97 7.46
C GLN A 88 4.05 -20.13 7.48
N ASP A 89 4.88 -20.24 6.45
CA ASP A 89 5.90 -21.28 6.34
C ASP A 89 6.92 -21.18 7.48
N SER A 90 7.31 -19.96 7.87
CA SER A 90 8.18 -19.72 9.02
C SER A 90 7.54 -20.19 10.34
N LEU A 91 6.26 -19.88 10.57
CA LEU A 91 5.54 -20.30 11.78
C LEU A 91 5.36 -21.83 11.86
N VAL A 92 5.03 -22.46 10.73
CA VAL A 92 4.90 -23.93 10.65
C VAL A 92 6.27 -24.59 10.90
N SER A 93 7.34 -24.04 10.31
CA SER A 93 8.70 -24.52 10.52
C SER A 93 9.14 -24.36 11.97
N ALA A 94 8.87 -23.21 12.59
CA ALA A 94 9.15 -22.97 14.00
C ALA A 94 8.44 -23.99 14.90
N GLU A 95 7.15 -24.25 14.70
CA GLU A 95 6.41 -25.24 15.50
C GLU A 95 6.95 -26.66 15.31
N LEU A 96 7.34 -27.04 14.08
CA LEU A 96 8.00 -28.32 13.82
C LEU A 96 9.34 -28.43 14.57
N LEU A 97 10.19 -27.41 14.46
CA LEU A 97 11.50 -27.36 15.12
C LEU A 97 11.38 -27.44 16.64
N ARG A 98 10.38 -26.76 17.22
CA ARG A 98 10.07 -26.84 18.65
C ARG A 98 9.74 -28.27 19.07
N ARG A 99 8.90 -28.98 18.29
CA ARG A 99 8.55 -30.39 18.57
C ARG A 99 9.76 -31.31 18.45
N LEU A 100 10.61 -31.10 17.46
CA LEU A 100 11.84 -31.90 17.26
C LEU A 100 12.84 -31.65 18.40
N GLY A 101 13.07 -30.39 18.78
CA GLY A 101 13.95 -30.03 19.89
C GLY A 101 13.49 -30.63 21.22
N ALA A 102 12.18 -30.64 21.49
CA ALA A 102 11.62 -31.26 22.68
C ALA A 102 11.85 -32.78 22.73
N LYS A 103 11.74 -33.47 21.57
CA LYS A 103 12.01 -34.92 21.47
C LYS A 103 13.50 -35.24 21.61
N ALA A 104 14.37 -34.47 20.97
CA ALA A 104 15.82 -34.66 21.04
C ALA A 104 16.37 -34.54 22.47
N GLY A 105 15.70 -33.80 23.35
CA GLY A 105 16.05 -33.75 24.78
C GLY A 105 15.70 -35.00 25.59
N THR A 106 15.03 -35.99 24.99
CA THR A 106 14.54 -37.20 25.69
C THR A 106 15.34 -38.47 25.37
N THR A 107 16.13 -38.46 24.28
CA THR A 107 16.95 -39.61 23.87
C THR A 107 18.41 -39.39 24.27
N ARG A 108 19.05 -40.42 24.84
CA ARG A 108 20.46 -40.36 25.22
C ARG A 108 21.34 -40.15 23.97
N GLY A 109 22.10 -39.05 23.95
CA GLY A 109 23.02 -38.70 22.86
C GLY A 109 22.45 -37.75 21.81
N GLU A 110 21.16 -37.41 21.88
CA GLU A 110 20.56 -36.37 21.06
C GLU A 110 20.62 -35.01 21.79
N ASN A 111 20.73 -33.90 21.03
CA ASN A 111 20.81 -32.55 21.59
C ASN A 111 19.78 -31.63 20.90
N GLY A 112 18.86 -31.07 21.70
CA GLY A 112 17.84 -30.13 21.25
C GLY A 112 18.36 -28.74 20.87
N PHE A 113 19.59 -28.38 21.22
CA PHE A 113 20.15 -27.03 21.07
C PHE A 113 20.12 -26.52 19.63
N SER A 114 20.54 -27.34 18.65
CA SER A 114 20.54 -26.93 17.24
C SER A 114 19.13 -26.63 16.72
N PHE A 115 18.11 -27.38 17.16
CA PHE A 115 16.71 -27.08 16.85
C PHE A 115 16.26 -25.76 17.48
N GLY A 116 16.74 -25.44 18.68
CA GLY A 116 16.50 -24.15 19.33
C GLY A 116 17.03 -22.96 18.53
N ILE A 117 18.24 -23.06 17.97
CA ILE A 117 18.82 -22.02 17.11
C ILE A 117 18.01 -21.85 15.81
N LEU A 118 17.60 -22.95 15.18
CA LEU A 118 16.77 -22.88 13.98
C LEU A 118 15.38 -22.30 14.27
N TYR A 119 14.78 -22.68 15.40
CA TYR A 119 13.49 -22.14 15.84
C TYR A 119 13.54 -20.62 15.99
N GLU A 120 14.59 -20.10 16.65
CA GLU A 120 14.77 -18.66 16.83
C GLU A 120 14.91 -17.93 15.50
N ARG A 121 15.66 -18.49 14.54
CA ARG A 121 15.77 -17.94 13.17
C ARG A 121 14.44 -17.89 12.43
N GLU A 122 13.62 -18.93 12.51
CA GLU A 122 12.30 -18.95 11.89
C GLU A 122 11.35 -17.93 12.53
N GLN A 123 11.42 -17.75 13.85
CA GLN A 123 10.67 -16.69 14.54
C GLN A 123 11.10 -15.30 14.08
N GLN A 124 12.40 -15.05 13.91
CA GLN A 124 12.91 -13.79 13.39
C GLN A 124 12.47 -13.55 11.93
N ARG A 125 12.53 -14.58 11.09
CA ARG A 125 12.02 -14.53 9.70
C ARG A 125 10.54 -14.18 9.67
N ALA A 126 9.72 -14.84 10.49
CA ALA A 126 8.30 -14.57 10.60
C ALA A 126 8.02 -13.09 10.94
N LEU A 127 8.77 -12.51 11.88
CA LEU A 127 8.65 -11.10 12.26
C LEU A 127 9.05 -10.16 11.10
N ALA A 128 10.20 -10.39 10.47
CA ALA A 128 10.69 -9.56 9.38
C ALA A 128 9.72 -9.54 8.18
N VAL A 129 9.20 -10.71 7.79
CA VAL A 129 8.22 -10.84 6.71
C VAL A 129 6.91 -10.13 7.07
N ARG A 130 6.45 -10.25 8.31
CA ARG A 130 5.25 -9.55 8.79
C ARG A 130 5.43 -8.03 8.66
N GLU A 131 6.55 -7.49 9.11
CA GLU A 131 6.85 -6.06 8.98
C GLU A 131 6.91 -5.59 7.51
N GLN A 132 7.48 -6.40 6.62
CA GLN A 132 7.46 -6.12 5.18
C GLN A 132 6.03 -6.09 4.63
N ALA A 133 5.20 -7.09 4.96
CA ALA A 133 3.80 -7.13 4.55
C ALA A 133 3.02 -5.91 5.05
N HIS A 134 3.31 -5.44 6.28
CA HIS A 134 2.74 -4.19 6.82
C HIS A 134 3.11 -2.96 5.99
N ARG A 135 4.39 -2.82 5.60
CA ARG A 135 4.86 -1.69 4.78
C ARG A 135 4.20 -1.70 3.40
N GLU A 136 4.11 -2.87 2.77
CA GLU A 136 3.47 -2.99 1.46
C GLU A 136 1.97 -2.68 1.53
N ALA A 137 1.28 -3.19 2.57
CA ALA A 137 -0.12 -2.89 2.81
C ALA A 137 -0.35 -1.39 3.05
N ALA A 138 0.47 -0.72 3.84
CA ALA A 138 0.38 0.73 4.09
C ALA A 138 0.61 1.55 2.82
N GLY A 139 1.61 1.18 2.00
CA GLY A 139 1.86 1.80 0.70
C GLY A 139 0.71 1.66 -0.31
N THR A 140 -0.20 0.70 -0.11
CA THR A 140 -1.44 0.59 -0.91
C THR A 140 -2.54 1.56 -0.48
N ALA A 141 -2.58 1.95 0.79
CA ALA A 141 -3.57 2.89 1.31
C ALA A 141 -3.27 4.32 0.83
N ASP A 142 -1.99 4.71 0.83
CA ASP A 142 -1.57 6.08 0.53
C ASP A 142 -1.72 6.45 -0.96
N ARG A 143 -1.40 5.53 -1.88
CA ARG A 143 -1.58 5.76 -3.34
C ARG A 143 -3.04 5.90 -3.79
N ARG A 144 -4.02 5.51 -2.96
CA ARG A 144 -5.45 5.71 -3.23
C ARG A 144 -5.89 7.17 -3.11
N GLY A 145 -5.16 8.00 -2.35
CA GLY A 145 -5.48 9.43 -2.19
C GLY A 145 -5.08 10.30 -3.39
N GLN A 146 -4.10 9.89 -4.19
CA GLN A 146 -3.52 10.72 -5.24
C GLN A 146 -4.19 10.54 -6.62
N GLY A 147 -4.79 9.37 -6.89
CA GLY A 147 -5.40 9.06 -8.19
C GLY A 147 -6.76 9.73 -8.48
N SER A 148 -7.39 10.37 -7.49
CA SER A 148 -8.73 10.98 -7.65
C SER A 148 -8.71 12.48 -7.97
N ARG A 149 -7.53 13.13 -8.05
CA ARG A 149 -7.40 14.58 -8.29
C ARG A 149 -7.08 14.98 -9.73
N ARG A 150 -6.91 14.03 -10.66
CA ARG A 150 -6.68 14.34 -12.08
C ARG A 150 -7.90 13.94 -12.91
N GLY A 151 -8.64 14.93 -13.41
CA GLY A 151 -9.49 14.75 -14.60
C GLY A 151 -10.96 15.13 -14.50
N HIS A 152 -11.28 16.38 -14.12
CA HIS A 152 -12.51 17.04 -14.61
C HIS A 152 -12.15 18.44 -15.11
N HIS A 153 -11.43 18.51 -16.24
CA HIS A 153 -11.36 19.74 -17.03
C HIS A 153 -12.64 19.81 -17.87
N ARG A 154 -13.63 20.56 -17.38
CA ARG A 154 -14.83 20.87 -18.13
C ARG A 154 -14.43 21.85 -19.24
N VAL A 155 -14.39 21.41 -20.49
CA VAL A 155 -14.16 22.27 -21.65
C VAL A 155 -15.32 23.25 -21.72
N ARG A 156 -15.10 24.51 -21.35
CA ARG A 156 -16.02 25.61 -21.64
C ARG A 156 -15.77 26.04 -23.08
N HIS A 157 -16.70 25.74 -23.99
CA HIS A 157 -16.74 26.37 -25.30
C HIS A 157 -17.12 27.86 -25.13
N GLY A 158 -16.11 28.72 -25.07
CA GLY A 158 -16.29 30.17 -25.16
C GLY A 158 -16.35 30.61 -26.61
N ARG A 159 -17.47 31.22 -27.03
CA ARG A 159 -17.63 31.88 -28.33
C ARG A 159 -16.57 32.98 -28.47
N ILE A 160 -15.76 32.89 -29.53
CA ILE A 160 -14.83 33.95 -29.94
C ILE A 160 -15.64 35.08 -30.57
N ARG A 161 -15.59 36.28 -29.98
CA ARG A 161 -15.99 37.52 -30.65
C ARG A 161 -14.72 38.15 -31.22
N HIS A 162 -14.67 38.36 -32.52
CA HIS A 162 -13.63 39.14 -33.17
C HIS A 162 -13.79 40.61 -32.79
N HIS A 163 -12.80 41.19 -32.13
CA HIS A 163 -12.68 42.64 -31.97
C HIS A 163 -11.55 43.15 -32.85
N ARG A 164 -11.90 44.09 -33.73
CA ARG A 164 -11.04 44.77 -34.69
C ARG A 164 -10.11 45.73 -33.95
N VAL A 165 -8.81 45.61 -34.19
CA VAL A 165 -7.76 46.53 -33.71
C VAL A 165 -7.75 47.77 -34.61
N VAL A 166 -7.88 48.96 -34.02
CA VAL A 166 -7.54 50.24 -34.66
C VAL A 166 -6.40 50.82 -33.85
N GLY A 167 -5.26 51.03 -34.52
CA GLY A 167 -4.03 51.50 -33.89
C GLY A 167 -4.04 52.99 -33.56
N ARG A 168 -3.21 53.36 -32.59
CA ARG A 168 -2.52 54.66 -32.50
C ARG A 168 -1.20 54.47 -31.74
N GLU A 169 -0.13 54.82 -32.45
CA GLU A 169 1.26 54.99 -32.01
C GLU A 169 1.43 56.34 -31.26
N PRO A 170 2.62 56.66 -30.68
CA PRO A 170 2.77 57.04 -29.28
C PRO A 170 3.14 58.52 -29.07
N GLU A 171 3.03 58.99 -27.82
CA GLU A 171 3.70 60.20 -27.35
C GLU A 171 4.73 59.85 -26.27
N PHE A 172 5.99 60.13 -26.61
CA PHE A 172 7.17 59.98 -25.78
C PHE A 172 7.56 61.39 -25.29
N GLN A 173 7.59 61.61 -23.98
CA GLN A 173 8.20 62.81 -23.40
C GLN A 173 9.20 62.40 -22.33
N ALA A 174 10.45 62.78 -22.58
CA ALA A 174 11.60 62.59 -21.73
C ALA A 174 11.61 63.63 -20.59
N GLY A 175 12.02 63.21 -19.39
CA GLY A 175 12.28 64.12 -18.29
C GLY A 175 12.92 63.46 -17.08
N GLY A 176 14.18 63.83 -16.81
CA GLY A 176 14.65 64.09 -15.44
C GLY A 176 15.33 62.97 -14.67
N LEU A 177 16.65 62.92 -14.78
CA LEU A 177 17.57 62.25 -13.87
C LEU A 177 17.57 62.92 -12.48
N GLY A 178 17.63 62.14 -11.41
CA GLY A 178 18.11 62.63 -10.11
C GLY A 178 17.67 61.81 -8.90
N GLY A 179 18.64 61.21 -8.19
CA GLY A 179 18.45 60.88 -6.78
C GLY A 179 18.89 59.48 -6.35
N ARG A 180 20.19 59.31 -6.09
CA ARG A 180 20.72 58.25 -5.23
C ARG A 180 20.16 58.45 -3.81
N ARG A 181 19.63 57.40 -3.16
CA ARG A 181 19.78 57.19 -1.71
C ARG A 181 19.77 55.71 -1.36
N GLU A 182 20.79 55.36 -0.58
CA GLU A 182 21.01 54.11 0.12
C GLU A 182 19.87 53.80 1.09
N ALA A 183 19.60 52.52 1.33
CA ALA A 183 18.88 52.07 2.51
C ALA A 183 19.32 50.65 2.90
N THR A 184 20.26 50.64 3.83
CA THR A 184 20.63 49.55 4.74
C THR A 184 19.43 49.19 5.62
N ALA A 185 19.00 47.92 5.65
CA ALA A 185 18.21 47.33 6.76
C ALA A 185 18.11 45.81 6.55
N LEU A 186 18.84 44.98 7.30
CA LEU A 186 18.55 44.49 8.66
C LEU A 186 18.08 43.02 8.64
N LEU A 187 18.70 42.28 9.56
CA LEU A 187 18.56 40.87 9.86
C LEU A 187 17.11 40.41 10.04
N GLY A 188 16.84 39.17 9.62
CA GLY A 188 15.60 38.45 9.91
C GLY A 188 15.78 36.94 10.00
N CYS A 189 16.51 36.48 11.03
CA CYS A 189 16.48 35.09 11.50
C CYS A 189 15.04 34.67 11.82
N ARG A 190 14.54 33.55 11.26
CA ARG A 190 13.49 32.73 11.88
C ARG A 190 13.64 31.25 11.51
N SER A 191 14.36 30.54 12.38
CA SER A 191 14.43 29.09 12.45
C SER A 191 13.11 28.51 12.98
N GLY A 192 12.32 27.93 12.08
CA GLY A 192 11.08 27.22 12.42
C GLY A 192 11.35 25.81 12.93
N ARG A 193 11.58 25.67 14.24
CA ARG A 193 11.57 24.38 14.96
C ARG A 193 10.20 23.70 14.82
N ARG A 194 10.10 22.62 14.03
CA ARG A 194 8.96 21.69 14.08
C ARG A 194 9.10 20.77 15.27
N ARG A 195 8.20 20.93 16.25
CA ARG A 195 8.00 20.02 17.37
C ARG A 195 7.61 18.63 16.85
N LEU A 196 8.48 17.65 17.07
CA LEU A 196 8.13 16.23 17.05
C LEU A 196 7.31 15.95 18.32
N ARG A 197 5.99 15.75 18.17
CA ARG A 197 5.19 15.16 19.25
C ARG A 197 5.45 13.66 19.25
N GLY A 198 6.12 13.19 20.31
CA GLY A 198 6.35 11.78 20.57
C GLY A 198 5.02 11.02 20.67
N ARG A 199 4.92 9.92 19.92
CA ARG A 199 3.86 8.92 20.12
C ARG A 199 4.49 7.79 20.90
N ALA A 200 4.01 7.64 22.14
CA ALA A 200 4.42 6.66 23.12
C ALA A 200 4.64 5.26 22.53
N GLY A 201 5.73 4.63 22.97
CA GLY A 201 6.06 3.25 22.64
C GLY A 201 4.96 2.32 23.11
N ARG A 202 4.46 1.49 22.18
CA ARG A 202 3.68 0.30 22.55
C ARG A 202 4.68 -0.82 22.85
N ARG A 203 4.73 -1.20 24.13
CA ARG A 203 5.34 -2.45 24.60
C ARG A 203 4.80 -3.61 23.77
N ILE A 204 5.70 -4.39 23.17
CA ILE A 204 5.40 -5.69 22.61
C ILE A 204 5.34 -6.63 23.81
N GLU A 205 4.13 -6.98 24.26
CA GLU A 205 3.94 -8.04 25.24
C GLU A 205 4.19 -9.38 24.56
N TYR A 206 5.24 -10.06 24.99
CA TYR A 206 5.51 -11.44 24.61
C TYR A 206 4.40 -12.34 25.20
N PHE A 207 3.77 -13.11 24.32
CA PHE A 207 2.83 -14.18 24.66
C PHE A 207 3.49 -15.14 25.67
N GLN A 208 3.01 -15.12 26.93
CA GLN A 208 3.41 -16.10 27.94
C GLN A 208 2.54 -17.36 27.82
N PRO A 209 3.15 -18.56 27.75
CA PRO A 209 2.38 -19.80 27.73
C PRO A 209 1.72 -20.08 29.09
N PRO A 210 0.58 -20.81 29.13
CA PRO A 210 -0.08 -21.18 30.37
C PRO A 210 0.80 -22.08 31.23
N LYS A 211 0.81 -21.82 32.54
CA LYS A 211 1.50 -22.67 33.52
C LYS A 211 0.85 -24.05 33.53
N ALA A 212 1.66 -25.08 33.30
CA ALA A 212 1.24 -26.47 33.50
C ALA A 212 0.94 -26.69 34.99
N GLN A 213 -0.18 -27.35 35.27
CA GLN A 213 -0.51 -27.91 36.59
C GLN A 213 0.12 -29.29 36.72
#